data_AF-A0A923Q5C7-F1
#
_entry.id   AF-A0A923Q5C7-F1
#
_cell.length_a   1.000
_cell.length_b   1.000
_cell.length_c   1.000
_cell.angle_alpha   90.00
_cell.angle_beta   90.00
_cell.angle_gamma   90.00
#
_symmetry.space_group_name_H-M   'P 1'
#
loop_
_entity.id
_entity.type
_entity.pdbx_description
1 polymer ?
#
loop_
_entity_poly.entity_id
_entity_poly.type
_entity_poly.pdbx_seq_one_letter_code
_entity_poly.pdbx_strand_id
1 'polypeptide(L)'
;MNKNIITLEYRISKLLRYGVMLAGALMFVGWMSMLDFTQNPLLAFHDYREVTFVHSIGYAWRDKVWGLLTAYAGLILLISLPLSRVLMTAILFWRQKERLLSGIAFFVFAALIISFSLGIEL
;
A
#
# COMPACT_ATOMS: atom_id res chain seq x y z
N MET A 1 -15.14 20.93 23.36
CA MET A 1 -14.45 19.97 22.47
C MET A 1 -15.23 19.88 21.15
N ASN A 2 -14.60 20.17 20.00
CA ASN A 2 -15.29 20.42 18.73
C ASN A 2 -15.74 19.10 18.06
N LYS A 3 -17.06 18.89 17.90
CA LYS A 3 -17.66 17.65 17.33
C LYS A 3 -17.10 17.25 15.96
N ASN A 4 -16.63 18.23 15.18
CA ASN A 4 -16.05 17.99 13.86
C ASN A 4 -14.73 17.21 13.90
N ILE A 5 -13.93 17.38 14.96
CA ILE A 5 -12.60 16.74 15.08
C ILE A 5 -12.77 15.25 15.38
N ILE A 6 -13.63 14.93 16.36
CA ILE A 6 -13.97 13.55 16.74
C ILE A 6 -14.51 12.78 15.53
N THR A 7 -15.36 13.43 14.72
CA THR A 7 -15.91 12.82 13.51
C THR A 7 -14.83 12.56 12.46
N LEU A 8 -13.83 13.44 12.34
CA LEU A 8 -12.72 13.28 11.40
C LEU A 8 -11.79 12.13 11.81
N GLU A 9 -11.41 12.08 13.08
CA GLU A 9 -10.58 10.99 13.65
C GLU A 9 -11.25 9.63 13.50
N TYR A 10 -12.56 9.57 13.75
CA TYR A 10 -13.35 8.36 13.54
C TYR A 10 -13.38 7.93 12.07
N ARG A 11 -13.49 8.88 11.13
CA ARG A 11 -13.43 8.58 9.69
C ARG A 11 -12.05 8.08 9.26
N ILE A 12 -10.97 8.69 9.76
CA ILE A 12 -9.59 8.25 9.50
C ILE A 12 -9.41 6.80 9.98
N SER A 13 -9.83 6.51 11.21
CA SER A 13 -9.70 5.17 11.81
C SER A 13 -10.49 4.11 11.03
N LYS A 14 -11.72 4.44 10.58
CA LYS A 14 -12.51 3.56 9.71
C LYS A 14 -11.87 3.33 8.36
N LEU A 15 -11.43 4.39 7.68
CA LEU A 15 -10.80 4.29 6.37
C LEU A 15 -9.58 3.36 6.42
N LEU A 16 -8.75 3.51 7.45
CA LEU A 16 -7.57 2.68 7.61
C LEU A 16 -7.93 1.20 7.86
N ARG A 17 -8.91 0.93 8.73
CA ARG A 17 -9.37 -0.45 9.00
C ARG A 17 -9.93 -1.14 7.76
N TYR A 18 -10.84 -0.47 7.05
CA TYR A 18 -11.43 -1.04 5.84
C TYR A 18 -10.41 -1.16 4.71
N GLY A 19 -9.49 -0.19 4.61
CA GLY A 19 -8.39 -0.24 3.65
C GLY A 19 -7.48 -1.45 3.84
N VAL A 20 -7.07 -1.73 5.09
CA VAL A 20 -6.25 -2.93 5.39
C VAL A 20 -7.03 -4.21 5.07
N MET A 21 -8.31 -4.29 5.46
CA MET A 21 -9.14 -5.47 5.17
C MET A 21 -9.29 -5.71 3.66
N LEU A 22 -9.50 -4.64 2.89
CA LEU A 22 -9.64 -4.73 1.44
C LEU A 22 -8.31 -5.11 0.77
N ALA A 23 -7.19 -4.51 1.18
CA ALA A 23 -5.87 -4.90 0.70
C ALA A 23 -5.58 -6.38 0.96
N GLY A 24 -5.83 -6.84 2.20
CA GLY A 24 -5.64 -8.23 2.59
C GLY A 24 -6.53 -9.19 1.79
N ALA A 25 -7.79 -8.82 1.55
CA ALA A 25 -8.69 -9.62 0.72
C ALA A 25 -8.20 -9.73 -0.72
N LEU A 26 -7.75 -8.62 -1.34
CA LEU A 26 -7.20 -8.64 -2.69
C LEU A 26 -5.94 -9.50 -2.80
N MET A 27 -5.02 -9.38 -1.85
CA MET A 27 -3.82 -10.22 -1.79
C MET A 27 -4.18 -11.70 -1.63
N PHE A 28 -5.12 -12.01 -0.73
CA PHE A 28 -5.57 -13.36 -0.49
C PHE A 28 -6.21 -13.99 -1.73
N VAL A 29 -7.10 -13.26 -2.42
CA VAL A 29 -7.69 -13.73 -3.68
C VAL A 29 -6.63 -13.95 -4.76
N GLY A 30 -5.68 -13.02 -4.89
CA GLY A 30 -4.60 -13.14 -5.87
C GLY A 30 -3.72 -14.36 -5.64
N TRP A 31 -3.34 -14.63 -4.39
CA TRP A 31 -2.58 -15.83 -4.04
C TRP A 31 -3.40 -17.11 -4.24
N MET A 32 -4.66 -17.13 -3.81
CA MET A 32 -5.55 -18.28 -4.00
C MET A 32 -5.69 -18.66 -5.48
N SER A 33 -5.72 -17.68 -6.38
CA SER A 33 -5.81 -17.96 -7.82
C SER A 33 -4.50 -18.43 -8.46
N MET A 34 -3.37 -18.36 -7.74
CA MET A 34 -2.06 -18.82 -8.19
C MET A 34 -1.68 -20.17 -7.57
N LEU A 35 -2.50 -20.72 -6.68
CA LEU A 35 -2.28 -22.03 -6.10
C LEU A 35 -2.59 -23.12 -7.14
N ASP A 36 -1.58 -23.48 -7.93
CA ASP A 36 -1.60 -24.70 -8.72
C ASP A 36 -1.12 -25.88 -7.87
N PHE A 37 -2.05 -26.73 -7.45
CA PHE A 37 -1.78 -27.95 -6.69
C PHE A 37 -1.01 -29.03 -7.48
N THR A 38 -0.77 -28.79 -8.77
CA THR A 38 -0.21 -29.77 -9.72
C THR A 38 1.30 -29.64 -9.93
N GLN A 39 1.89 -28.46 -9.65
CA GLN A 39 3.34 -28.24 -9.77
C GLN A 39 3.97 -28.23 -8.39
N ASN A 40 5.04 -29.01 -8.18
CA ASN A 40 5.83 -29.01 -6.94
C ASN A 40 6.37 -27.59 -6.67
N PRO A 41 5.77 -26.80 -5.77
CA PRO A 41 6.12 -25.39 -5.62
C PRO A 41 7.54 -25.24 -5.04
N LEU A 42 7.99 -26.25 -4.29
CA LEU A 42 9.32 -26.30 -3.67
C LEU A 42 10.48 -26.37 -4.67
N LEU A 43 10.26 -26.83 -5.91
CA LEU A 43 11.30 -26.89 -6.94
C LEU A 43 11.50 -25.56 -7.68
N ALA A 44 10.49 -24.68 -7.67
CA ALA A 44 10.55 -23.37 -8.32
C ALA A 44 11.37 -22.33 -7.52
N PHE A 45 11.60 -22.56 -6.23
CA PHE A 45 12.39 -21.66 -5.37
C PHE A 45 13.91 -21.77 -5.54
N HIS A 46 14.40 -22.67 -6.41
CA HIS A 46 15.84 -22.91 -6.55
C HIS A 46 16.58 -21.81 -7.34
N ASP A 47 15.86 -21.07 -8.20
CA ASP A 47 16.39 -19.93 -8.95
C ASP A 47 15.73 -18.62 -8.47
N TYR A 48 16.36 -17.94 -7.52
CA TYR A 48 15.97 -16.57 -7.17
C TYR A 48 16.44 -15.63 -8.29
N ARG A 49 15.53 -15.22 -9.17
CA ARG A 49 15.79 -14.16 -10.15
C ARG A 49 15.37 -12.83 -9.56
N GLU A 50 16.32 -11.90 -9.42
CA GLU A 50 16.03 -10.50 -9.12
C GLU A 50 15.28 -9.89 -10.31
N VAL A 51 13.95 -9.89 -10.23
CA VAL A 51 13.08 -9.18 -11.17
C VAL A 51 12.56 -7.92 -10.51
N THR A 52 12.96 -6.76 -11.06
CA THR A 52 12.48 -5.45 -10.63
C THR A 52 10.95 -5.38 -10.68
N PHE A 53 10.33 -4.69 -9.72
CA PHE A 53 8.88 -4.57 -9.59
C PHE A 53 8.18 -4.16 -10.90
N VAL A 54 8.77 -3.21 -11.63
CA VAL A 54 8.27 -2.74 -12.94
C VAL A 54 8.26 -3.88 -13.98
N HIS A 55 9.29 -4.72 -13.97
CA HIS A 55 9.39 -5.86 -14.88
C HIS A 55 8.37 -6.95 -14.53
N SER A 56 8.16 -7.21 -13.24
CA SER A 56 7.17 -8.17 -12.73
C SER A 56 5.74 -7.78 -13.08
N ILE A 57 5.38 -6.49 -12.98
CA ILE A 57 4.07 -5.99 -13.44
C ILE A 57 3.92 -6.11 -14.95
N GLY A 58 4.95 -5.74 -15.71
CA GLY A 58 4.95 -5.85 -17.17
C GLY A 58 4.79 -7.29 -17.65
N TYR A 59 5.47 -8.23 -16.99
CA TYR A 59 5.34 -9.66 -17.22
C TYR A 59 3.93 -10.15 -16.90
N ALA A 60 3.41 -9.83 -15.72
CA ALA A 60 2.08 -10.25 -15.29
C ALA A 60 0.98 -9.73 -16.23
N TRP A 61 1.11 -8.49 -16.71
CA TRP A 61 0.16 -7.89 -17.65
C TRP A 61 0.22 -8.57 -19.03
N ARG A 62 1.42 -8.90 -19.50
CA ARG A 62 1.63 -9.55 -20.81
C ARG A 62 1.14 -10.99 -20.82
N ASP A 63 1.45 -11.75 -19.77
CA ASP A 63 1.07 -13.17 -19.63
C ASP A 63 -0.33 -13.35 -19.01
N LYS A 64 -1.06 -12.25 -18.78
CA LYS A 64 -2.43 -12.23 -18.23
C LYS A 64 -2.56 -13.04 -16.93
N VAL A 65 -1.54 -12.97 -16.08
CA VAL A 65 -1.52 -13.67 -14.79
C VAL A 65 -2.33 -12.85 -13.78
N TRP A 66 -3.65 -12.92 -13.87
CA TRP A 66 -4.57 -12.09 -13.09
C TRP A 66 -4.41 -12.24 -11.57
N GLY A 67 -3.99 -13.42 -11.09
CA GLY A 67 -3.67 -13.64 -9.68
C GLY A 67 -2.52 -12.77 -9.18
N LEU A 68 -1.47 -12.63 -10.00
CA LEU A 68 -0.31 -11.81 -9.68
C LEU A 68 -0.67 -10.32 -9.70
N LEU A 69 -1.47 -9.88 -10.67
CA LEU A 69 -1.95 -8.49 -10.73
C LEU A 69 -2.82 -8.13 -9.53
N THR A 70 -3.74 -9.01 -9.14
CA THR A 70 -4.63 -8.77 -8.00
C THR A 70 -3.87 -8.75 -6.67
N ALA A 71 -2.86 -9.62 -6.53
CA ALA A 71 -1.95 -9.58 -5.38
C ALA A 71 -1.13 -8.28 -5.34
N TYR A 72 -0.56 -7.84 -6.46
CA TYR A 72 0.16 -6.56 -6.53
C TYR A 72 -0.76 -5.35 -6.29
N ALA A 73 -2.01 -5.38 -6.78
CA ALA A 73 -2.98 -4.34 -6.49
C ALA A 73 -3.28 -4.24 -4.99
N GLY A 74 -3.45 -5.39 -4.31
CA GLY A 74 -3.61 -5.46 -2.86
C GLY A 74 -2.38 -4.91 -2.12
N LEU A 75 -1.17 -5.25 -2.58
CA LEU A 75 0.09 -4.77 -2.01
C LEU A 75 0.27 -3.26 -2.18
N ILE A 76 0.00 -2.71 -3.37
CA ILE A 76 0.02 -1.26 -3.63
C ILE A 76 -0.98 -0.55 -2.70
N LEU A 77 -2.18 -1.11 -2.54
CA LEU A 77 -3.19 -0.55 -1.66
C LEU A 77 -2.71 -0.56 -0.20
N LEU A 78 -2.13 -1.68 0.27
CA LEU A 78 -1.61 -1.84 1.62
C LEU A 78 -0.50 -0.83 1.93
N ILE A 79 0.41 -0.64 0.97
CA ILE A 79 1.52 0.32 1.04
C ILE A 79 1.03 1.78 1.00
N SER A 80 -0.06 2.05 0.28
CA SER A 80 -0.64 3.40 0.19
C SER A 80 -1.31 3.85 1.50
N LEU A 81 -1.75 2.93 2.34
CA LEU A 81 -2.42 3.24 3.62
C LEU A 81 -1.59 4.12 4.58
N PRO A 82 -0.31 3.81 4.88
CA PRO A 82 0.51 4.69 5.71
C PRO A 82 0.70 6.09 5.09
N LEU A 83 0.80 6.21 3.76
CA LEU A 83 0.87 7.51 3.08
C LEU A 83 -0.43 8.31 3.29
N SER A 84 -1.58 7.65 3.08
CA SER A 84 -2.90 8.23 3.31
C SER A 84 -3.06 8.70 4.76
N ARG A 85 -2.61 7.89 5.73
CA ARG A 85 -2.65 8.23 7.16
C ARG A 85 -1.87 9.51 7.45
N VAL A 86 -0.62 9.59 7.01
CA VAL A 86 0.23 10.76 7.25
C VAL A 86 -0.36 12.01 6.58
N LEU A 87 -0.86 11.87 5.34
CA LEU A 87 -1.53 12.95 4.63
C LEU A 87 -2.79 13.45 5.36
N MET A 88 -3.63 12.56 5.88
CA MET A 88 -4.80 12.93 6.67
C MET A 88 -4.42 13.67 7.95
N THR A 89 -3.35 13.24 8.64
CA THR A 89 -2.84 13.94 9.83
C THR A 89 -2.27 15.32 9.49
N ALA A 90 -1.55 15.46 8.37
CA ALA A 90 -1.03 16.74 7.91
C ALA A 90 -2.17 17.73 7.58
N ILE A 91 -3.22 17.27 6.90
CA ILE A 91 -4.42 18.08 6.59
C ILE A 91 -5.14 18.50 7.89
N LEU A 92 -5.20 17.62 8.89
CA LEU A 92 -5.82 17.92 10.18
C LEU A 92 -5.05 19.03 10.91
N PHE A 93 -3.71 18.96 10.99
CA PHE A 93 -2.90 20.03 11.59
C PHE A 93 -2.98 21.35 10.83
N TRP A 94 -3.04 21.29 9.50
CA TRP A 94 -3.26 22.48 8.67
C TRP A 94 -4.58 23.17 9.02
N ARG A 95 -5.67 22.40 9.16
CA ARG A 95 -6.99 22.92 9.54
C ARG A 95 -7.03 23.43 10.98
N GLN A 96 -6.25 22.86 11.88
CA GLN A 96 -6.12 23.33 13.27
C GLN A 96 -5.24 24.58 13.41
N LYS A 97 -4.67 25.09 12.31
CA LYS A 97 -3.74 26.24 12.26
C LYS A 97 -2.45 26.01 13.06
N GLU A 98 -2.12 24.75 13.36
CA GLU A 98 -0.87 24.39 14.02
C GLU A 98 0.25 24.27 12.98
N ARG A 99 0.79 25.42 12.57
CA ARG A 99 1.74 25.54 11.46
C ARG A 99 3.02 24.73 11.65
N LEU A 100 3.52 24.63 12.88
CA LEU A 100 4.74 23.89 13.22
C LEU A 100 4.55 22.38 13.02
N LEU A 101 3.49 21.82 13.60
CA LEU A 101 3.14 20.40 13.50
C LEU A 101 2.74 20.01 12.08
N SER A 102 1.99 20.89 11.39
CA SER A 102 1.66 20.70 9.98
C SER A 102 2.91 20.67 9.09
N GLY A 103 3.89 21.54 9.33
CA GLY A 103 5.14 21.57 8.57
C GLY A 103 5.94 20.28 8.73
N ILE A 104 6.07 19.79 9.97
CA ILE A 104 6.75 18.51 10.25
C ILE A 104 6.01 17.34 9.57
N ALA A 105 4.68 17.30 9.65
CA ALA A 105 3.90 16.23 9.02
C ALA A 105 4.05 16.23 7.49
N PHE A 106 4.08 17.39 6.85
CA PHE A 106 4.36 17.51 5.42
C PHE A 106 5.79 17.10 5.07
N PHE A 107 6.77 17.43 5.92
CA PHE A 107 8.15 16.98 5.74
C PHE A 107 8.27 15.46 5.81
N VAL A 108 7.65 14.82 6.80
CA VAL A 108 7.62 13.35 6.91
C VAL A 108 6.90 12.73 5.71
N PHE A 109 5.79 13.32 5.25
CA PHE A 109 5.09 12.86 4.06
C PHE A 109 5.99 12.91 2.81
N ALA A 110 6.74 14.01 2.61
CA ALA A 110 7.68 14.13 1.52
C ALA A 110 8.82 13.11 1.63
N ALA A 111 9.38 12.92 2.83
CA ALA A 111 10.41 11.91 3.08
C ALA A 111 9.89 10.49 2.76
N LEU A 112 8.66 10.16 3.14
CA LEU A 112 8.04 8.88 2.80
C LEU A 112 7.88 8.70 1.29
N ILE A 113 7.45 9.72 0.55
CA ILE A 113 7.36 9.65 -0.91
C ILE A 113 8.74 9.39 -1.52
N ILE A 114 9.78 10.08 -1.05
CA ILE A 114 11.15 9.89 -1.52
C ILE A 114 11.64 8.48 -1.19
N SER A 115 11.44 8.00 0.04
CA SER A 115 11.81 6.64 0.45
C SER A 115 11.08 5.57 -0.38
N PHE A 116 9.80 5.77 -0.70
CA PHE A 116 9.09 4.87 -1.60
C PHE A 116 9.61 4.94 -3.03
N SER A 117 9.85 6.13 -3.56
CA SER A 117 10.38 6.29 -4.93
C SER A 117 11.75 5.63 -5.07
N LEU A 118 12.64 5.79 -4.08
CA LEU A 118 13.95 5.14 -4.07
C LEU A 118 13.84 3.63 -3.85
N GLY A 119 12.93 3.18 -2.98
CA GLY A 119 12.74 1.76 -2.69
C GLY A 119 12.01 0.96 -3.78
N ILE A 120 11.38 1.60 -4.76
CA ILE A 120 10.73 0.93 -5.90
C ILE A 120 11.75 0.55 -7.00
N GLU A 121 12.92 1.20 -7.02
CA GLU A 121 13.96 1.03 -8.05
C GLU A 121 15.18 0.19 -7.59
N LEU A 122 15.32 -0.06 -6.29
CA LEU A 122 16.31 -0.96 -5.68
C LEU A 122 15.77 -2.39 -5.61
#